data_AF-A0A9W4SV10-F1
#
_entry.id   AF-A0A9W4SV10-F1
#
_cell.length_a   1.000
_cell.length_b   1.000
_cell.length_c   1.000
_cell.angle_alpha   90.00
_cell.angle_beta   90.00
_cell.angle_gamma   90.00
#
_symmetry.space_group_name_H-M   'P 1'
#
loop_
_entity.id
_entity.type
_entity.pdbx_description
1 polymer ?
#
loop_
_entity_poly.entity_id
_entity_poly.type
_entity_poly.pdbx_seq_one_letter_code
_entity_poly.pdbx_strand_id
1 'polypeptide(L)'
;MWEISSGYSPFKNLNDTTIYAAIVNNKAYKFNSNQDLIIAITCYKTREISIADTPEDYEKLYKKCWKQKPEQRPIIKEVLKRFFKMGFGKNINDDEIANNESLC
;
A
#
# COMPACT_ATOMS: atom_id res chain seq x y z
N MET A 1 -1.49 -6.18 0.28
CA MET A 1 -2.92 -5.79 0.42
C MET A 1 -3.52 -5.43 -0.93
N TRP A 2 -3.03 -4.43 -1.64
CA TRP A 2 -3.55 -4.12 -2.99
C TRP A 2 -3.45 -5.26 -3.99
N GLU A 3 -2.34 -6.02 -3.99
CA GLU A 3 -2.19 -7.23 -4.82
C GLU A 3 -3.39 -8.20 -4.67
N ILE A 4 -3.95 -8.31 -3.46
CA ILE A 4 -5.07 -9.19 -3.17
C ILE A 4 -6.37 -8.64 -3.78
N SER A 5 -6.62 -7.33 -3.68
CA SER A 5 -7.79 -6.71 -4.29
C SER A 5 -7.68 -6.59 -5.81
N SER A 6 -6.45 -6.54 -6.33
CA SER A 6 -6.18 -6.31 -7.74
C SER A 6 -6.03 -7.59 -8.57
N GLY A 7 -5.55 -8.67 -7.95
CA GLY A 7 -5.08 -9.85 -8.67
C GLY A 7 -3.83 -9.59 -9.52
N TYR A 8 -3.18 -8.44 -9.36
CA TYR A 8 -1.99 -8.04 -10.11
C TYR A 8 -0.78 -7.92 -9.20
N SER A 9 0.37 -8.38 -9.69
CA SER A 9 1.64 -8.15 -9.01
C SER A 9 1.86 -6.64 -8.77
N PRO A 10 2.43 -6.26 -7.62
CA PRO A 10 2.77 -4.87 -7.32
C PRO A 10 3.57 -4.25 -8.46
N PHE A 11 3.28 -2.98 -8.76
CA PHE A 11 3.95 -2.22 -9.82
C PHE A 11 3.83 -2.78 -11.24
N LYS A 12 2.93 -3.74 -11.51
CA LYS A 12 2.73 -4.33 -12.85
C LYS A 12 2.43 -3.30 -13.94
N ASN A 13 1.80 -2.17 -13.59
CA ASN A 13 1.40 -1.12 -14.53
C ASN A 13 2.38 0.07 -14.58
N LEU A 14 3.50 0.04 -13.83
CA LEU A 14 4.50 1.12 -13.87
C LEU A 14 5.38 1.11 -15.13
N ASN A 15 5.28 0.06 -15.95
CA ASN A 15 5.90 -0.06 -17.26
C ASN A 15 5.11 0.63 -18.38
N ASP A 16 3.85 0.98 -18.15
CA ASP A 16 3.04 1.71 -19.13
C ASP A 16 3.49 3.18 -19.14
N THR A 17 4.45 3.44 -20.04
CA THR A 17 5.16 4.72 -20.24
C THR A 17 4.19 5.91 -20.34
N THR A 18 2.94 5.65 -20.73
CA THR A 18 1.82 6.59 -20.87
C THR A 18 1.31 7.15 -19.54
N ILE A 19 1.28 6.35 -18.46
CA ILE A 19 0.73 6.78 -17.16
C ILE A 19 1.72 7.70 -16.44
N TYR A 20 3.01 7.42 -16.56
CA TYR A 20 4.04 8.22 -15.89
C TYR A 20 4.29 9.56 -16.58
N ALA A 21 4.34 9.59 -17.92
CA ALA A 21 4.49 10.83 -18.69
C ALA A 21 3.36 11.86 -18.43
N ALA A 22 2.17 11.39 -18.03
CA ALA A 22 1.07 12.24 -17.59
C ALA A 22 1.20 12.76 -16.14
N ILE A 23 1.91 12.03 -15.26
CA ILE A 23 2.11 12.39 -13.84
C ILE A 23 3.30 13.36 -13.67
N VAL A 24 4.38 13.18 -14.45
CA VAL A 24 5.52 14.11 -14.47
C VAL A 24 5.38 15.09 -15.62
N ASN A 25 4.67 16.19 -15.36
CA ASN A 25 4.48 17.35 -16.25
C ASN A 25 5.59 17.52 -17.30
N ASN A 26 5.33 17.02 -18.51
CA ASN A 26 6.01 17.36 -19.76
C ASN A 26 7.51 17.02 -19.89
N LYS A 27 7.93 15.82 -19.51
CA LYS A 27 9.10 15.21 -20.17
C LYS A 27 8.87 13.72 -20.35
N ALA A 28 8.68 13.31 -21.61
CA ALA A 28 8.58 11.92 -22.03
C ALA A 28 9.88 11.17 -21.65
N TYR A 29 9.91 10.63 -20.45
CA TYR A 29 10.99 9.79 -19.99
C TYR A 29 10.63 8.36 -20.37
N LYS A 30 11.32 7.82 -21.40
CA LYS A 30 11.26 6.40 -21.73
C LYS A 30 12.04 5.64 -20.67
N PHE A 31 11.33 4.93 -19.81
CA PHE A 31 11.93 4.09 -18.80
C PHE A 31 12.45 2.79 -19.40
N ASN A 32 13.74 2.53 -19.24
CA ASN A 32 14.42 1.37 -19.80
C ASN A 32 15.18 0.55 -18.74
N SER A 33 15.02 0.82 -17.43
CA SER A 33 15.75 0.06 -16.40
C SER A 33 15.09 0.05 -15.01
N ASN A 34 15.54 -0.85 -14.13
CA ASN A 34 15.13 -0.92 -12.72
C ASN A 34 15.39 0.38 -11.92
N GLN A 35 16.32 1.24 -12.35
CA GLN A 35 16.60 2.52 -11.69
C GLN A 35 15.42 3.49 -11.78
N ASP A 36 14.66 3.42 -12.87
CA ASP A 36 13.51 4.27 -13.12
C ASP A 36 12.34 3.99 -12.17
N LEU A 37 12.11 2.72 -11.87
CA LEU A 37 11.13 2.27 -10.88
C LEU A 37 11.50 2.75 -9.47
N ILE A 38 12.79 2.68 -9.12
CA ILE A 38 13.28 3.17 -7.83
C ILE A 38 13.01 4.66 -7.70
N ILE A 39 13.34 5.46 -8.72
CA ILE A 39 13.11 6.91 -8.72
C ILE A 39 11.60 7.21 -8.63
N ALA A 40 10.75 6.52 -9.40
CA ALA A 40 9.30 6.68 -9.36
C ALA A 40 8.73 6.46 -7.94
N ILE A 41 9.14 5.35 -7.31
CA ILE A 41 8.64 4.95 -5.98
C ILE A 41 9.22 5.87 -4.89
N THR A 42 10.51 6.19 -4.95
CA THR A 42 11.21 6.92 -3.86
C THR A 42 11.08 8.44 -3.97
N CYS A 43 11.18 9.01 -5.18
CA CYS A 43 11.14 10.45 -5.41
C CYS A 43 9.72 10.94 -5.70
N TYR A 44 8.99 10.25 -6.57
CA TYR A 44 7.65 10.67 -7.01
C TYR A 44 6.52 10.04 -6.19
N LYS A 45 6.86 9.12 -5.27
CA LYS A 45 5.92 8.49 -4.33
C LYS A 45 4.77 7.80 -5.05
N THR A 46 5.03 7.27 -6.25
CA THR A 46 4.01 6.59 -7.04
C THR A 46 3.56 5.32 -6.31
N ARG A 47 2.25 5.16 -6.24
CA ARG A 47 1.57 3.97 -5.71
C ARG A 47 0.58 3.49 -6.75
N GLU A 48 0.14 2.26 -6.59
CA GLU A 48 -0.82 1.63 -7.47
C GLU A 48 -2.16 2.38 -7.45
N ILE A 49 -2.81 2.44 -8.61
CA ILE A 49 -4.14 3.04 -8.77
C ILE A 49 -5.15 2.10 -8.11
N SER A 50 -6.12 2.65 -7.38
CA SER A 50 -7.22 1.83 -6.85
C SER A 50 -8.02 1.23 -7.99
N ILE A 51 -8.53 0.02 -7.78
CA ILE A 51 -9.31 -0.70 -8.77
C ILE A 51 -10.77 -0.60 -8.37
N ALA A 52 -11.64 -0.52 -9.38
CA ALA A 52 -13.08 -0.58 -9.19
C ALA A 52 -13.47 -1.77 -8.31
N ASP A 53 -14.55 -1.62 -7.55
CA ASP A 53 -15.11 -2.64 -6.66
C ASP A 53 -14.22 -3.03 -5.45
N THR A 54 -13.07 -2.40 -5.26
CA THR A 54 -12.32 -2.53 -4.00
C THR A 54 -13.15 -1.90 -2.87
N PRO A 55 -13.44 -2.60 -1.76
CA PRO A 55 -14.16 -2.02 -0.64
C PRO A 55 -13.43 -0.78 -0.11
N GLU A 56 -14.16 0.33 0.04
CA GLU A 56 -13.60 1.64 0.39
C GLU A 56 -12.76 1.58 1.68
N ASP A 57 -13.24 0.84 2.68
CA ASP A 57 -12.57 0.67 3.97
C ASP A 57 -11.23 -0.06 3.85
N TYR A 58 -11.15 -1.05 2.95
CA TYR A 58 -9.92 -1.79 2.65
C TYR A 58 -8.93 -0.92 1.87
N GLU A 59 -9.43 -0.13 0.92
CA GLU A 59 -8.63 0.85 0.18
C GLU A 59 -8.00 1.90 1.10
N LYS A 60 -8.80 2.50 1.99
CA LYS A 60 -8.31 3.45 2.99
C LYS A 60 -7.24 2.83 3.87
N LEU A 61 -7.41 1.55 4.26
CA LEU A 61 -6.45 0.85 5.10
C LEU A 61 -5.09 0.68 4.41
N TYR A 62 -5.05 0.12 3.20
CA TYR A 62 -3.75 -0.07 2.53
C TYR A 62 -3.10 1.27 2.15
N LYS A 63 -3.87 2.30 1.79
CA LYS A 63 -3.33 3.65 1.56
C LYS A 63 -2.72 4.25 2.82
N LYS A 64 -3.28 3.99 4.01
CA LYS A 64 -2.68 4.38 5.30
C LYS A 64 -1.37 3.64 5.55
N CYS A 65 -1.31 2.34 5.27
CA CYS A 65 -0.08 1.53 5.39
C CYS A 65 1.03 1.96 4.43
N TRP A 66 0.69 2.59 3.31
CA TRP A 66 1.64 3.04 2.29
C TRP A 66 2.16 4.47 2.46
N LYS A 67 1.83 5.13 3.59
CA LYS A 67 2.37 6.46 3.89
C LYS A 67 3.91 6.42 3.89
N GLN A 68 4.50 7.42 3.26
CA GLN A 68 5.95 7.47 3.04
C GLN A 68 6.72 7.48 4.36
N LYS A 69 6.28 8.32 5.30
CA LYS A 69 6.88 8.43 6.62
C LYS A 69 6.50 7.20 7.46
N PRO A 70 7.47 6.47 8.04
CA PRO A 70 7.19 5.32 8.89
C PRO A 70 6.22 5.64 10.04
N GLU A 71 6.40 6.78 10.69
CA GLU A 71 5.57 7.26 11.81
C GLU A 71 4.07 7.41 11.46
N GLN A 72 3.75 7.56 10.18
CA GLN A 72 2.36 7.73 9.71
C GLN A 72 1.67 6.40 9.41
N ARG A 73 2.41 5.29 9.44
CA ARG A 73 1.87 3.96 9.19
C ARG A 73 1.22 3.44 10.47
N PRO A 74 0.06 2.77 10.36
CA PRO A 74 -0.55 2.13 11.51
C PRO A 74 0.33 0.96 11.98
N ILE A 75 0.39 0.76 13.29
CA ILE A 75 0.94 -0.47 13.86
C ILE A 75 0.04 -1.67 13.53
N ILE A 76 0.59 -2.88 13.58
CA ILE A 76 -0.15 -4.09 13.18
C ILE A 76 -1.46 -4.27 13.95
N LYS A 77 -1.49 -3.88 15.23
CA LYS A 77 -2.70 -3.91 16.08
C LYS A 77 -3.83 -3.05 15.51
N GLU A 78 -3.53 -1.85 15.02
CA GLU A 78 -4.53 -0.98 14.38
C GLU A 78 -5.06 -1.59 13.08
N VAL A 79 -4.17 -2.21 12.30
CA VAL A 79 -4.53 -2.89 11.05
C VAL A 79 -5.49 -4.05 11.32
N LEU A 80 -5.16 -4.92 12.29
CA LEU A 80 -6.00 -6.04 12.69
C LEU A 80 -7.36 -5.59 13.25
N LYS A 81 -7.37 -4.55 14.07
CA LYS A 81 -8.62 -3.93 14.56
C LYS A 81 -9.49 -3.41 13.42
N ARG A 82 -8.88 -2.86 12.37
CA ARG A 82 -9.61 -2.36 11.20
C ARG A 82 -10.16 -3.50 10.34
N PHE A 83 -9.41 -4.60 10.19
CA PHE A 83 -9.90 -5.83 9.58
C PHE A 83 -11.08 -6.42 10.33
N PHE A 84 -10.99 -6.51 11.66
CA PHE A 84 -12.10 -6.99 12.49
C PHE A 84 -13.36 -6.14 12.31
N LYS A 85 -13.24 -4.81 12.27
CA LYS A 85 -14.36 -3.91 11.98
C LYS A 85 -15.00 -4.11 10.59
N MET A 86 -14.26 -4.66 9.64
CA MET A 86 -14.78 -5.03 8.31
C MET A 86 -15.34 -6.46 8.27
N GLY A 87 -15.37 -7.17 9.41
CA GLY A 87 -15.86 -8.54 9.50
C GLY A 87 -14.81 -9.63 9.25
N PHE A 88 -13.52 -9.28 9.23
CA PHE A 88 -12.43 -10.24 9.03
C PHE A 88 -11.71 -10.59 10.34
N GLY A 89 -11.52 -11.89 10.60
CA GLY A 89 -10.73 -12.38 11.73
C GLY A 89 -11.45 -12.28 13.08
N LYS A 90 -10.67 -12.34 14.17
CA LYS A 90 -11.17 -12.29 15.56
C LYS A 90 -10.85 -10.94 16.21
N ASN A 91 -11.64 -10.55 17.20
CA ASN A 91 -11.32 -9.40 18.05
C ASN A 91 -10.10 -9.78 18.90
N ILE A 92 -9.00 -9.05 18.72
CA ILE A 92 -7.81 -9.24 19.56
C ILE A 92 -7.97 -8.30 20.74
N ASN A 93 -8.23 -8.87 21.90
CA ASN A 93 -8.26 -8.10 23.15
C ASN A 93 -6.83 -7.67 23.49
N ASP A 94 -6.70 -6.47 24.05
CA ASP A 94 -5.41 -5.88 24.38
C ASP A 94 -4.57 -6.77 25.34
N ASP A 95 -5.25 -7.58 26.15
CA ASP A 95 -4.68 -8.50 27.14
C ASP A 95 -3.97 -9.72 26.51
N GLU A 96 -4.35 -10.14 25.29
CA GLU A 96 -3.71 -11.28 24.60
C GLU A 96 -2.35 -10.90 23.98
N ILE A 97 -2.14 -9.61 23.67
CA ILE A 97 -0.92 -9.10 23.02
C ILE A 97 0.18 -8.81 24.05
N ALA A 98 -0.17 -8.29 25.23
CA ALA A 98 0.83 -8.04 26.29
C ALA A 98 1.62 -9.31 26.67
N ASN A 99 1.01 -10.49 26.50
CA ASN A 99 1.64 -11.78 26.74
C ASN A 99 2.52 -12.29 25.58
N ASN A 100 2.48 -11.66 24.40
CA ASN A 100 3.29 -12.04 23.24
C ASN A 100 4.45 -11.07 22.93
N GLU A 101 4.42 -9.85 23.48
CA GLU A 101 5.51 -8.87 23.38
C GLU A 101 6.64 -9.12 24.39
N SER A 102 6.47 -10.03 25.38
CA SER A 102 7.51 -10.35 26.38
C SER A 102 8.49 -11.47 25.95
N LEU A 103 8.50 -11.86 24.67
CA LEU A 103 9.30 -12.97 24.14
C LEU A 103 10.39 -12.54 23.15
N CYS A 104 10.76 -11.26 23.17
CA CYS A 104 11.98 -10.74 22.53
C CYS A 104 13.03 -10.37 23.59
#